data_AF-A0A8H2K977-F1
#
_entry.id   AF-A0A8H2K977-F1
#
_cell.length_a   1.000
_cell.length_b   1.000
_cell.length_c   1.000
_cell.angle_alpha   90.00
_cell.angle_beta   90.00
_cell.angle_gamma   90.00
#
_symmetry.space_group_name_H-M   'P 1'
#
loop_
_entity.id
_entity.type
_entity.pdbx_description
1 polymer ?
#
loop_
_entity_poly.entity_id
_entity_poly.type
_entity_poly.pdbx_seq_one_letter_code
_entity_poly.pdbx_strand_id
1 'polypeptide(L)'
;MTESTPTLAHGDEYIVFYVDGPYDGQNDKRIATEAGWDDYVTLIAADAEGSETQLRYESPVAKQVGEQVHVTYTWDKADSDPLEDLDERNDL
;
A
#
# COMPACT_ATOMS: atom_id res chain seq x y z
N MET A 1 21.78 -15.02 -7.02
CA MET A 1 21.08 -15.42 -5.78
C MET A 1 19.66 -15.70 -6.19
N THR A 2 19.09 -16.85 -5.82
CA THR A 2 17.67 -17.09 -6.09
C THR A 2 16.90 -16.22 -5.11
N GLU A 3 16.40 -15.08 -5.60
CA GLU A 3 15.42 -14.26 -4.89
C GLU A 3 14.14 -15.08 -4.79
N SER A 4 14.10 -16.00 -3.83
CA SER A 4 12.90 -16.73 -3.49
C SER A 4 11.93 -15.71 -2.88
N THR A 5 10.89 -15.38 -3.62
CA THR A 5 9.75 -14.63 -3.10
C THR A 5 9.30 -15.26 -1.78
N PRO A 6 9.22 -14.50 -0.66
CA PRO A 6 8.80 -15.05 0.61
C PRO A 6 7.38 -15.58 0.51
N THR A 7 7.05 -16.62 1.27
CA THR A 7 5.69 -17.18 1.32
C THR A 7 5.12 -16.98 2.71
N LEU A 8 3.86 -16.55 2.79
CA LEU A 8 3.09 -16.42 4.05
C LEU A 8 2.00 -17.49 4.09
N ALA A 9 1.69 -18.03 5.27
CA ALA A 9 0.50 -18.85 5.44
C ALA A 9 -0.72 -17.97 5.68
N HIS A 10 -1.91 -18.51 5.41
CA HIS A 10 -3.16 -17.85 5.76
C HIS A 10 -3.19 -17.52 7.25
N GLY A 11 -3.49 -16.26 7.59
CA GLY A 11 -3.54 -15.78 8.97
C GLY A 11 -2.22 -15.19 9.49
N ASP A 12 -1.10 -15.31 8.76
CA ASP A 12 0.14 -14.62 9.14
C ASP A 12 0.02 -13.11 8.96
N GLU A 13 0.66 -12.35 9.84
CA GLU A 13 0.78 -10.90 9.70
C GLU A 13 1.93 -10.54 8.74
N TYR A 14 1.73 -9.49 7.96
CA TYR A 14 2.78 -8.86 7.16
C TYR A 14 2.66 -7.34 7.20
N ILE A 15 3.79 -6.66 6.98
CA ILE A 15 3.84 -5.20 6.97
C ILE A 15 3.75 -4.72 5.54
N VAL A 16 2.83 -3.81 5.27
CA VAL A 16 2.71 -3.15 3.99
C VAL A 16 3.36 -1.78 4.03
N PHE A 17 4.03 -1.39 2.95
CA PHE A 17 4.60 -0.06 2.76
C PHE A 17 4.00 0.55 1.49
N TYR A 18 3.67 1.83 1.55
CA TYR A 18 3.12 2.57 0.42
C TYR A 18 4.17 3.55 -0.12
N VAL A 19 4.30 3.62 -1.44
CA VAL A 19 5.24 4.54 -2.10
C VAL A 19 4.61 5.28 -3.28
N ASP A 20 5.22 6.42 -3.64
CA ASP A 20 4.92 7.26 -4.82
C ASP A 20 3.58 8.02 -4.79
N GLY A 21 2.75 7.83 -3.76
CA GLY A 21 1.43 8.47 -3.64
C GLY A 21 1.19 9.21 -2.32
N PRO A 22 -0.07 9.60 -2.04
CA PRO A 22 -0.44 10.34 -0.82
C PRO A 22 -0.10 9.65 0.50
N TYR A 23 0.11 8.33 0.47
CA TYR A 23 0.49 7.52 1.63
C TYR A 23 2.00 7.18 1.62
N ASP A 24 2.81 7.81 0.77
CA ASP A 24 4.25 7.57 0.69
C ASP A 24 4.93 7.66 2.07
N GLY A 25 5.71 6.62 2.40
CA GLY A 25 6.41 6.50 3.68
C GLY A 25 5.54 5.96 4.83
N GLN A 26 4.23 5.78 4.61
CA GLN A 26 3.36 5.12 5.58
C GLN A 26 3.45 3.59 5.47
N ASN A 27 3.13 2.93 6.58
CA ASN A 27 3.05 1.48 6.66
C ASN A 27 1.86 1.05 7.51
N ASP A 28 1.39 -0.17 7.25
CA ASP A 28 0.28 -0.78 7.97
C ASP A 28 0.51 -2.28 8.16
N LYS A 29 -0.29 -2.93 9.00
CA LYS A 29 -0.26 -4.39 9.19
C LYS A 29 -1.47 -5.05 8.58
N ARG A 30 -1.23 -6.06 7.74
CA ARG A 30 -2.30 -6.85 7.12
C ARG A 30 -2.14 -8.33 7.44
N ILE A 31 -3.26 -9.03 7.33
CA ILE A 31 -3.33 -10.49 7.50
C ILE A 31 -3.27 -11.14 6.13
N ALA A 32 -2.39 -12.12 5.98
CA ALA A 32 -2.24 -12.89 4.77
C ALA A 32 -3.49 -13.74 4.51
N THR A 33 -3.91 -13.75 3.25
CA THR A 33 -4.98 -14.63 2.76
C THR A 33 -4.40 -15.99 2.35
N GLU A 34 -5.23 -16.88 1.82
CA GLU A 34 -4.75 -18.15 1.25
C GLU A 34 -3.76 -17.93 0.08
N ALA A 35 -3.82 -16.78 -0.59
CA ALA A 35 -2.90 -16.39 -1.65
C ALA A 35 -1.64 -15.65 -1.15
N GLY A 36 -1.51 -15.42 0.16
CA GLY A 36 -0.46 -14.56 0.73
C GLY A 36 -0.93 -13.11 0.85
N TRP A 37 -0.39 -12.21 0.04
CA TRP A 37 -0.80 -10.80 0.00
C TRP A 37 -1.66 -10.50 -1.23
N ASP A 38 -2.35 -9.37 -1.19
CA ASP A 38 -3.21 -8.91 -2.29
C ASP A 38 -2.38 -8.41 -3.50
N ASP A 39 -2.88 -8.56 -4.73
CA ASP A 39 -2.22 -8.01 -5.92
C ASP A 39 -2.27 -6.47 -5.95
N TYR A 40 -3.29 -5.90 -5.31
CA TYR A 40 -3.46 -4.48 -5.13
C TYR A 40 -4.25 -4.21 -3.84
N VAL A 41 -4.07 -3.01 -3.31
CA VAL A 41 -4.84 -2.52 -2.17
C VAL A 41 -5.42 -1.16 -2.48
N THR A 42 -6.58 -0.92 -1.90
CA THR A 42 -7.28 0.34 -2.04
C THR A 42 -7.23 1.08 -0.72
N LEU A 43 -6.82 2.34 -0.76
CA LEU A 43 -6.85 3.26 0.37
C LEU A 43 -7.83 4.40 0.09
N ILE A 44 -8.48 4.89 1.14
CA ILE A 44 -9.35 6.05 1.06
C ILE A 44 -8.60 7.25 1.60
N ALA A 45 -8.27 8.21 0.74
CA ALA A 45 -7.78 9.51 1.16
C ALA A 45 -8.99 10.42 1.39
N ALA A 46 -9.05 11.07 2.56
CA ALA A 46 -9.99 12.15 2.80
C ALA A 46 -9.30 13.51 2.62
N ASP A 47 -9.96 14.44 1.94
CA ASP A 47 -9.55 15.84 1.88
C ASP A 47 -10.01 16.63 3.13
N ALA A 48 -9.66 17.91 3.24
CA ALA A 48 -9.98 18.75 4.39
C ALA A 48 -11.49 19.05 4.51
N GLU A 49 -12.22 19.06 3.40
CA GLU A 49 -13.67 19.21 3.29
C GLU A 49 -14.42 17.89 3.54
N GLY A 50 -13.70 16.76 3.61
CA GLY A 50 -14.24 15.44 3.96
C GLY A 50 -14.71 14.59 2.78
N SER A 51 -14.34 14.96 1.55
CA SER A 51 -14.52 14.13 0.36
C SER A 51 -13.54 12.97 0.37
N GLU A 52 -14.03 11.79 0.00
CA GLU A 52 -13.27 10.55 0.02
C GLU A 52 -12.83 10.19 -1.40
N THR A 53 -11.51 10.15 -1.63
CA THR A 53 -10.90 9.72 -2.89
C THR A 53 -10.32 8.31 -2.75
N GLN A 54 -10.65 7.45 -3.71
CA GLN A 54 -10.17 6.09 -3.74
C GLN A 54 -8.82 5.99 -4.47
N LEU A 55 -7.80 5.52 -3.77
CA LEU A 55 -6.44 5.36 -4.29
C LEU A 55 -6.06 3.89 -4.39
N ARG A 56 -5.62 3.47 -5.57
CA ARG A 56 -5.14 2.12 -5.83
C ARG A 56 -3.62 2.06 -5.72
N TYR A 57 -3.13 1.13 -4.92
CA TYR A 57 -1.72 0.79 -4.81
C TYR A 57 -1.53 -0.65 -5.29
N GLU A 58 -0.58 -0.87 -6.19
CA GLU A 58 -0.36 -2.16 -6.87
C GLU A 58 1.13 -2.51 -6.94
N SER A 59 1.46 -3.49 -7.77
CA SER A 59 2.83 -3.95 -8.02
C SER A 59 3.56 -4.33 -6.73
N PRO A 60 3.02 -5.29 -5.94
CA PRO A 60 3.59 -5.65 -4.65
C PRO A 60 4.99 -6.25 -4.81
N VAL A 61 5.96 -5.67 -4.10
CA VAL A 61 7.32 -6.21 -3.97
C VAL A 61 7.50 -6.72 -2.56
N ALA A 62 7.54 -8.04 -2.41
CA ALA A 62 7.71 -8.69 -1.12
C ALA A 62 9.18 -9.00 -0.80
N LYS A 63 9.59 -8.73 0.44
CA LYS A 63 10.93 -9.04 0.97
C LYS A 63 10.84 -9.55 2.40
N GLN A 64 11.65 -10.56 2.72
CA GLN A 64 11.84 -11.01 4.09
C GLN A 64 12.78 -10.04 4.83
N VAL A 65 12.37 -9.52 5.98
CA VAL A 65 13.17 -8.65 6.83
C VAL A 65 13.15 -9.21 8.26
N GLY A 66 14.23 -9.92 8.62
CA GLY A 66 14.26 -10.68 9.88
C GLY A 66 13.20 -11.78 9.87
N GLU A 67 12.30 -11.76 10.84
CA GLU A 67 11.20 -12.72 10.98
C GLU A 67 9.90 -12.25 10.30
N GLN A 68 9.86 -11.04 9.73
CA GLN A 68 8.65 -10.45 9.15
C GLN A 68 8.76 -10.31 7.63
N VAL A 69 7.65 -10.54 6.92
CA VAL A 69 7.52 -10.19 5.50
C VAL A 69 7.07 -8.74 5.35
N HIS A 70 7.79 -7.99 4.53
CA HIS A 70 7.46 -6.62 4.16
C HIS A 70 7.03 -6.60 2.69
N VAL A 71 5.87 -6.04 2.38
CA VAL A 71 5.33 -5.93 1.03
C VAL A 71 5.20 -4.45 0.69
N THR A 72 5.88 -3.99 -0.35
CA THR A 72 5.80 -2.61 -0.81
C THR A 72 4.84 -2.51 -1.99
N TYR A 73 3.82 -1.67 -1.89
CA TYR A 73 2.92 -1.34 -2.99
C TYR A 73 3.20 0.08 -3.50
N THR A 74 3.12 0.25 -4.81
CA THR A 74 3.34 1.52 -5.49
C THR A 74 2.00 2.11 -5.91
N TRP A 75 1.81 3.41 -5.73
CA TRP A 75 0.60 4.08 -6.15
C TRP A 75 0.43 4.00 -7.66
N ASP A 76 -0.73 3.51 -8.13
CA ASP A 76 -1.10 3.58 -9.53
C ASP A 76 -2.04 4.77 -9.75
N LYS A 77 -1.45 5.87 -10.24
CA LYS A 77 -2.19 7.10 -10.53
C LYS A 77 -3.19 6.92 -11.68
N ALA A 78 -2.97 5.98 -12.59
CA ALA A 78 -3.82 5.81 -13.77
C ALA A 78 -5.16 5.12 -13.44
N ASP A 79 -5.16 4.23 -12.46
CA ASP A 79 -6.31 3.46 -11.98
C ASP A 79 -6.88 4.00 -10.66
N SER A 80 -6.24 5.02 -10.08
CA SER A 80 -6.78 5.79 -8.96
C SER A 80 -7.77 6.86 -9.40
N ASP A 81 -8.72 7.18 -8.53
CA ASP A 81 -9.58 8.35 -8.72
C ASP A 81 -8.71 9.63 -8.70
N PRO A 82 -9.00 10.61 -9.58
CA PRO A 82 -8.23 11.85 -9.60
C PRO A 82 -8.30 12.52 -8.23
N LEU A 83 -7.13 12.72 -7.64
CA LEU A 83 -7.00 13.62 -6.50
C LEU A 83 -7.41 15.02 -6.99
N GLU A 84 -8.58 15.50 -6.57
CA GLU A 84 -8.85 16.93 -6.59
C GLU A 84 -7.74 17.60 -5.79
N ASP A 85 -7.10 18.62 -6.39
CA ASP A 85 -5.84 19.23 -5.94
C ASP A 85 -5.65 19.23 -4.41
N LEU A 86 -4.93 18.22 -3.90
CA LEU A 86 -4.47 18.18 -2.50
C LEU A 86 -3.42 19.27 -2.21
N ASP A 87 -3.13 20.16 -3.17
CA ASP A 87 -2.12 21.22 -3.12
C ASP A 87 -2.45 22.28 -2.05
N GLU A 88 -3.69 22.33 -1.53
CA GLU A 88 -4.06 23.18 -0.38
C GLU A 88 -3.54 22.63 0.98
N ARG A 89 -2.78 21.54 1.01
CA ARG A 89 -2.30 20.89 2.26
C ARG A 89 -0.92 21.33 2.77
N ASN A 90 -0.31 22.39 2.24
CA ASN A 90 1.00 22.88 2.70
C ASN A 90 1.09 24.38 3.06
N ASP A 91 -0.03 25.08 3.23
CA ASP A 91 -0.01 26.49 3.68
C ASP A 91 -0.96 26.71 4.88
N LEU A 92 -0.47 26.42 6.09
CA LEU A 92 -1.04 26.94 7.36
C LEU A 92 0.00 26.91 8.49
#